data_AF-A0A1F9DKF5-F1
#
_entry.id   AF-A0A1F9DKF5-F1
#
_cell.length_a   1.000
_cell.length_b   1.000
_cell.length_c   1.000
_cell.angle_alpha   90.00
_cell.angle_beta   90.00
_cell.angle_gamma   90.00
#
_symmetry.space_group_name_H-M   'P 1'
#
loop_
_entity.id
_entity.type
_entity.pdbx_description
1 polymer ?
#
loop_
_entity_poly.entity_id
_entity_poly.type
_entity_poly.pdbx_seq_one_letter_code
_entity_poly.pdbx_strand_id
1 'polypeptide(L)'
;MRTKEFLSKKGINFTAVDVLNDPTGQEQLLKLGARTVPVLAQGEQYIFCQNLEDVAEFVGLQGSGHTPLPPATLITKWINVLRAAQRYILQLPNERLVERAIDSRDRSIRLLSHHIFRIGEAFLETAIDDVEYWVDNANIPPEDGTFTIGEEIAGYGDTIIERLESWWTQLEDKSCQQKVKTFYGTPPMHQLFERSTWHSAQHTRQLIAVLERIGIEPHGRLTAEDLAGLPLPEGLWE
;
A
#
# COMPACT_ATOMS: atom_id res chain seq x y z
N MET A 1 2.77 -7.41 -9.57
CA MET A 1 1.90 -6.34 -9.07
C MET A 1 0.44 -6.76 -9.20
N ARG A 2 -0.44 -6.35 -8.28
CA ARG A 2 -1.87 -6.73 -8.24
C ARG A 2 -2.62 -6.62 -9.59
N THR A 3 -2.36 -5.56 -10.37
CA THR A 3 -2.93 -5.38 -11.72
C THR A 3 -2.53 -6.50 -12.69
N LYS A 4 -1.27 -6.94 -12.67
CA LYS A 4 -0.77 -8.02 -13.54
C LYS A 4 -1.51 -9.33 -13.24
N GLU A 5 -1.68 -9.65 -11.96
CA GLU A 5 -2.46 -10.81 -11.53
C GLU A 5 -3.93 -10.72 -11.95
N PHE A 6 -4.54 -9.54 -11.77
CA PHE A 6 -5.92 -9.29 -12.19
C PHE A 6 -6.12 -9.54 -13.69
N LEU A 7 -5.28 -8.93 -14.53
CA LEU A 7 -5.35 -9.10 -15.98
C LEU A 7 -5.13 -10.56 -16.40
N SER A 8 -4.15 -11.24 -15.81
CA SER A 8 -3.85 -12.66 -16.08
C SER A 8 -5.06 -13.54 -15.76
N LYS A 9 -5.70 -13.34 -14.59
CA LYS A 9 -6.89 -14.10 -14.16
C LYS A 9 -8.10 -13.87 -15.05
N LYS A 10 -8.20 -12.70 -15.67
CA LYS A 10 -9.27 -12.36 -16.62
C LYS A 10 -8.95 -12.78 -18.05
N GLY A 11 -7.79 -13.42 -18.29
CA GLY A 11 -7.36 -13.84 -19.62
C GLY A 11 -7.00 -12.68 -20.55
N ILE A 12 -6.67 -11.51 -19.99
CA ILE A 12 -6.26 -10.34 -20.75
C ILE A 12 -4.76 -10.43 -21.00
N ASN A 13 -4.37 -10.44 -22.27
CA ASN A 13 -2.96 -10.41 -22.66
C ASN A 13 -2.37 -9.02 -22.41
N PHE A 14 -1.19 -8.96 -21.80
CA PHE A 14 -0.46 -7.71 -21.58
C PHE A 14 1.06 -7.95 -21.64
N THR A 15 1.81 -6.89 -21.93
CA THR A 15 3.28 -6.87 -21.84
C THR A 15 3.67 -6.11 -20.57
N ALA A 16 4.41 -6.76 -19.67
CA ALA A 16 4.96 -6.10 -18.49
C ALA A 16 6.29 -5.41 -18.84
N VAL A 17 6.39 -4.11 -18.58
CA VAL A 17 7.61 -3.33 -18.76
C VAL A 17 8.09 -2.84 -17.40
N ASP A 18 9.37 -3.09 -17.09
CA ASP A 18 10.02 -2.56 -15.89
C ASP A 18 10.71 -1.25 -16.23
N VAL A 19 10.01 -0.14 -16.06
CA VAL A 19 10.54 1.19 -16.41
C VAL A 19 11.77 1.59 -15.58
N LEU A 20 12.06 0.92 -14.45
CA LEU A 20 13.27 1.24 -13.69
C LEU A 20 14.51 0.62 -14.32
N ASN A 21 14.37 -0.56 -14.93
CA ASN A 21 15.48 -1.34 -15.48
C ASN A 21 15.50 -1.39 -17.02
N ASP A 22 14.47 -0.86 -17.68
CA ASP A 22 14.34 -0.80 -19.14
C ASP A 22 14.27 0.67 -19.61
N PRO A 23 15.34 1.20 -20.24
CA PRO A 23 15.36 2.56 -20.80
C PRO A 23 14.25 2.81 -21.82
N THR A 24 13.86 1.80 -22.60
CA THR A 24 12.78 1.93 -23.59
C THR A 24 11.43 2.08 -22.90
N GLY A 25 11.26 1.48 -21.72
CA GLY A 25 10.10 1.67 -20.86
C GLY A 25 9.98 3.09 -20.31
N GLN A 26 11.10 3.73 -19.94
CA GLN A 26 11.10 5.12 -19.51
C GLN A 26 10.65 6.06 -20.63
N GLU A 27 11.18 5.85 -21.84
CA GLU A 27 10.76 6.64 -23.01
C GLU A 27 9.27 6.48 -23.32
N GLN A 28 8.72 5.27 -23.20
CA GLN A 28 7.29 5.02 -23.39
C GLN A 28 6.44 5.75 -22.33
N LEU A 29 6.85 5.69 -21.06
CA LEU A 29 6.15 6.39 -19.97
C LEU A 29 6.14 7.92 -20.20
N LEU A 30 7.28 8.48 -20.62
CA LEU A 30 7.42 9.90 -20.96
C LEU A 30 6.55 10.28 -22.16
N LYS A 31 6.49 9.46 -23.21
CA LYS A 31 5.63 9.69 -24.39
C LYS A 31 4.14 9.70 -24.05
N LEU A 32 3.72 8.87 -23.09
CA LEU A 32 2.36 8.88 -22.56
C LEU A 32 2.06 10.14 -21.71
N GLY A 33 3.09 10.90 -21.33
CA GLY A 33 2.96 12.02 -20.40
C GLY A 33 2.69 11.60 -18.94
N ALA A 34 2.81 10.30 -18.64
CA ALA A 34 2.67 9.78 -17.30
C ALA A 34 3.92 10.11 -16.48
N ARG A 35 3.71 10.54 -15.23
CA ARG A 35 4.81 10.93 -14.32
C ARG A 35 5.09 9.90 -13.25
N THR A 36 4.21 8.94 -13.06
CA THR A 36 4.29 7.95 -11.99
C THR A 36 3.87 6.58 -12.50
N VAL A 37 4.22 5.55 -11.73
CA VAL A 37 3.84 4.16 -11.97
C VAL A 37 3.10 3.61 -10.73
N PRO A 38 2.29 2.55 -10.86
CA PRO A 38 2.02 1.78 -12.08
C PRO A 38 1.00 2.39 -13.04
N VAL A 39 1.24 2.16 -14.32
CA VAL A 39 0.39 2.59 -15.44
C VAL A 39 0.00 1.37 -16.28
N LEU A 40 -1.24 1.37 -16.75
CA LEU A 40 -1.73 0.47 -17.80
C LEU A 40 -2.05 1.33 -19.01
N ALA A 41 -1.48 0.98 -20.16
CA ALA A 41 -1.62 1.74 -21.40
C ALA A 41 -2.19 0.89 -22.52
N GLN A 42 -3.00 1.51 -23.37
CA GLN A 42 -3.54 0.95 -24.60
C GLN A 42 -3.46 2.01 -25.69
N GLY A 43 -2.53 1.83 -26.65
CA GLY A 43 -2.22 2.87 -27.63
C GLY A 43 -1.67 4.13 -26.95
N GLU A 44 -2.33 5.27 -27.17
CA GLU A 44 -1.97 6.57 -26.57
C GLU A 44 -2.72 6.85 -25.26
N GLN A 45 -3.68 5.99 -24.89
CA GLN A 45 -4.46 6.14 -23.67
C GLN A 45 -3.81 5.36 -22.52
N TYR A 46 -3.97 5.89 -21.30
CA TYR A 46 -3.48 5.21 -20.11
C TYR A 46 -4.33 5.53 -18.88
N ILE A 47 -4.21 4.67 -17.87
CA ILE A 47 -4.71 4.90 -16.51
C ILE A 47 -3.62 4.60 -15.49
N PHE A 48 -3.76 5.18 -14.29
CA PHE A 48 -2.98 4.75 -13.13
C PHE A 48 -3.65 3.57 -12.47
N CYS A 49 -2.90 2.50 -12.21
CA CYS A 49 -3.46 1.25 -11.71
C CYS A 49 -3.68 1.27 -10.18
N GLN A 50 -4.37 2.30 -9.68
CA GLN A 50 -4.65 2.49 -8.25
C GLN A 50 -5.96 1.79 -7.82
N ASN A 51 -6.83 1.48 -8.77
CA ASN A 51 -8.11 0.82 -8.56
C ASN A 51 -8.32 -0.29 -9.58
N LEU A 52 -8.80 -1.45 -9.13
CA LEU A 52 -9.09 -2.57 -10.02
C LEU A 52 -10.37 -2.37 -10.83
N GLU A 53 -11.32 -1.55 -10.37
CA GLU A 53 -12.49 -1.22 -11.18
C GLU A 53 -12.11 -0.36 -12.38
N ASP A 54 -11.29 0.68 -12.19
CA ASP A 54 -10.78 1.50 -13.28
C ASP A 54 -9.98 0.66 -14.29
N VAL A 55 -9.18 -0.31 -13.80
CA VAL A 55 -8.47 -1.28 -14.65
C VAL A 55 -9.44 -2.16 -15.43
N ALA A 56 -10.49 -2.65 -14.79
CA ALA A 56 -11.49 -3.50 -15.44
C ALA A 56 -12.22 -2.73 -16.56
N GLU A 57 -12.67 -1.51 -16.27
CA GLU A 57 -13.32 -0.63 -17.24
C GLU A 57 -12.38 -0.31 -18.42
N PHE A 58 -11.13 0.04 -18.13
CA PHE A 58 -10.14 0.39 -19.15
C PHE A 58 -9.88 -0.75 -20.15
N VAL A 59 -9.92 -2.01 -19.69
CA VAL A 59 -9.77 -3.20 -20.57
C VAL A 59 -11.10 -3.77 -21.07
N GLY A 60 -12.21 -3.05 -20.86
CA GLY A 60 -13.53 -3.40 -21.41
C GLY A 60 -14.29 -4.50 -20.65
N LEU A 61 -13.95 -4.76 -19.38
CA LEU A 61 -14.69 -5.68 -18.51
C LEU A 61 -15.83 -4.95 -17.80
N GLN A 62 -16.90 -5.68 -17.44
CA GLN A 62 -18.05 -5.15 -16.70
C GLN A 62 -17.79 -4.98 -15.18
N GLY A 63 -16.53 -4.79 -14.80
CA GLY A 63 -16.08 -4.64 -13.42
C GLY A 63 -15.07 -5.69 -12.98
N SER A 64 -14.40 -5.41 -11.87
CA SER A 64 -13.34 -6.26 -11.35
C SER A 64 -13.90 -7.54 -10.72
N GLY A 65 -15.13 -7.47 -10.19
CA GLY A 65 -15.75 -8.50 -9.36
C GLY A 65 -15.33 -8.41 -7.90
N HIS A 66 -14.55 -7.39 -7.52
CA HIS A 66 -14.24 -7.04 -6.14
C HIS A 66 -15.44 -6.34 -5.51
N THR A 67 -15.77 -6.70 -4.28
CA THR A 67 -16.75 -5.98 -3.48
C THR A 67 -15.99 -5.35 -2.32
N PRO A 68 -15.88 -4.01 -2.28
CA PRO A 68 -15.15 -3.34 -1.21
C PRO A 68 -15.71 -3.65 0.17
N LEU A 69 -14.83 -3.86 1.14
CA LEU A 69 -15.26 -4.03 2.52
C LEU A 69 -15.91 -2.74 3.06
N PRO A 70 -16.93 -2.82 3.94
CA PRO A 70 -17.49 -1.64 4.58
C PRO A 70 -16.41 -0.83 5.33
N PRO A 71 -16.47 0.52 5.34
CA PRO A 71 -15.49 1.35 6.04
C PRO A 71 -15.27 0.96 7.52
N ALA A 72 -16.34 0.59 8.23
CA ALA A 72 -16.24 0.12 9.61
C ALA A 72 -15.44 -1.19 9.76
N THR A 73 -15.50 -2.09 8.77
CA THR A 73 -14.67 -3.30 8.75
C THR A 73 -13.23 -2.97 8.37
N LEU A 74 -13.03 -2.03 7.43
CA LEU A 74 -11.71 -1.59 7.00
C LEU A 74 -10.91 -0.99 8.15
N ILE A 75 -11.48 -0.07 8.96
CA ILE A 75 -10.75 0.54 10.07
C ILE A 75 -10.29 -0.52 11.09
N THR A 76 -11.16 -1.46 11.47
CA THR A 76 -10.83 -2.51 12.42
C THR A 76 -9.71 -3.40 11.90
N LYS A 77 -9.79 -3.80 10.62
CA LYS A 77 -8.74 -4.60 9.98
C LYS A 77 -7.43 -3.83 9.85
N TRP A 78 -7.48 -2.55 9.50
CA TRP A 78 -6.28 -1.75 9.34
C TRP A 78 -5.56 -1.56 10.68
N ILE A 79 -6.29 -1.23 11.75
CA ILE A 79 -5.71 -1.13 13.10
C ILE A 79 -5.07 -2.47 13.49
N ASN A 80 -5.74 -3.60 13.28
CA ASN A 80 -5.18 -4.93 13.58
C ASN A 80 -3.87 -5.19 12.80
N VAL A 81 -3.84 -4.84 11.51
CA VAL A 81 -2.65 -4.94 10.66
C VAL A 81 -1.50 -4.08 11.18
N LEU A 82 -1.76 -2.82 11.52
CA LEU A 82 -0.73 -1.91 12.04
C LEU A 82 -0.20 -2.37 13.40
N ARG A 83 -1.09 -2.84 14.29
CA ARG A 83 -0.71 -3.44 15.58
C ARG A 83 0.13 -4.71 15.40
N ALA A 84 -0.17 -5.53 14.38
CA ALA A 84 0.64 -6.69 14.03
C ALA A 84 2.02 -6.29 13.52
N ALA A 85 2.09 -5.30 12.63
CA ALA A 85 3.36 -4.75 12.16
C ALA A 85 4.24 -4.26 13.32
N GLN A 86 3.68 -3.54 14.29
CA GLN A 86 4.43 -3.12 15.49
C GLN A 86 5.04 -4.32 16.22
N ARG A 87 4.27 -5.39 16.46
CA ARG A 87 4.80 -6.62 17.09
C ARG A 87 5.97 -7.20 16.31
N TYR A 88 5.86 -7.28 14.99
CA TYR A 88 6.91 -7.83 14.13
C TYR A 88 8.15 -6.96 14.10
N ILE A 89 7.97 -5.63 14.10
CA ILE A 89 9.07 -4.67 14.11
C ILE A 89 9.87 -4.79 15.42
N LEU A 90 9.18 -4.94 16.55
CA LEU A 90 9.81 -5.14 17.86
C LEU A 90 10.53 -6.49 17.99
N GLN A 91 10.30 -7.45 17.08
CA GLN A 91 11.06 -8.71 17.04
C GLN A 91 12.35 -8.61 16.22
N LEU A 92 12.54 -7.55 15.44
CA LEU A 92 13.72 -7.41 14.60
C LEU A 92 14.93 -6.96 15.43
N PRO A 93 16.10 -7.62 15.30
CA PRO A 93 17.34 -7.06 15.81
C PRO A 93 17.66 -5.73 15.12
N ASN A 94 17.94 -4.70 15.91
CA ASN A 94 18.12 -3.33 15.42
C ASN A 94 19.24 -3.23 14.36
N GLU A 95 20.32 -3.98 14.54
CA GLU A 95 21.45 -4.04 13.61
C GLU A 95 21.06 -4.55 12.22
N ARG A 96 19.93 -5.25 12.07
CA ARG A 96 19.44 -5.77 10.80
C ARG A 96 18.45 -4.86 10.10
N LEU A 97 18.00 -3.78 10.74
CA LEU A 97 17.11 -2.81 10.10
C LEU A 97 17.73 -2.14 8.87
N VAL A 98 19.06 -2.06 8.79
CA VAL A 98 19.78 -1.53 7.62
C VAL A 98 19.84 -2.50 6.44
N GLU A 99 19.62 -3.80 6.67
CA GLU A 99 19.65 -4.81 5.61
C GLU A 99 18.49 -4.63 4.63
N ARG A 100 18.67 -5.14 3.41
CA ARG A 100 17.60 -5.19 2.41
C ARG A 100 16.48 -6.14 2.86
N ALA A 101 15.23 -5.69 2.68
CA ALA A 101 14.05 -6.51 2.92
C ALA A 101 13.99 -7.71 1.96
N ILE A 102 14.48 -7.55 0.73
CA ILE A 102 14.71 -8.60 -0.25
C ILE A 102 15.88 -8.21 -1.16
N ASP A 103 16.66 -9.17 -1.64
CA ASP A 103 17.88 -8.90 -2.42
C ASP A 103 17.62 -8.18 -3.74
N SER A 104 16.45 -8.43 -4.35
CA SER A 104 16.07 -7.88 -5.66
C SER A 104 15.57 -6.43 -5.61
N ARG A 105 15.38 -5.84 -4.43
CA ARG A 105 14.88 -4.46 -4.28
C ARG A 105 15.77 -3.66 -3.35
N ASP A 106 16.11 -2.44 -3.75
CA ASP A 106 16.88 -1.53 -2.92
C ASP A 106 15.99 -0.82 -1.89
N ARG A 107 15.47 -1.61 -0.94
CA ARG A 107 14.67 -1.11 0.18
C ARG A 107 15.10 -1.84 1.44
N SER A 108 15.56 -1.09 2.44
CA SER A 108 15.94 -1.67 3.72
C SER A 108 14.71 -2.08 4.54
N ILE A 109 14.93 -2.95 5.53
CA ILE A 109 13.90 -3.33 6.49
C ILE A 109 13.39 -2.11 7.25
N ARG A 110 14.28 -1.17 7.65
CA ARG A 110 13.93 0.14 8.24
C ARG A 110 12.90 0.87 7.39
N LEU A 111 13.20 1.05 6.10
CA LEU A 111 12.32 1.79 5.19
C LEU A 111 10.99 1.08 4.98
N LEU A 112 11.00 -0.26 4.83
CA LEU A 112 9.77 -1.05 4.75
C LEU A 112 8.91 -0.90 6.02
N SER A 113 9.51 -1.04 7.19
CA SER A 113 8.84 -0.98 8.49
C SER A 113 8.23 0.40 8.76
N HIS A 114 8.96 1.48 8.47
CA HIS A 114 8.43 2.85 8.56
C HIS A 114 7.28 3.08 7.56
N HIS A 115 7.45 2.62 6.32
CA HIS A 115 6.48 2.81 5.24
C HIS A 115 5.09 2.26 5.58
N ILE A 116 5.00 1.15 6.32
CA ILE A 116 3.72 0.56 6.76
C ILE A 116 2.82 1.60 7.45
N PHE A 117 3.40 2.44 8.31
CA PHE A 117 2.68 3.48 9.07
C PHE A 117 2.58 4.81 8.29
N ARG A 118 3.61 5.16 7.50
CA ARG A 118 3.57 6.35 6.63
C ARG A 118 2.40 6.34 5.65
N ILE A 119 1.95 5.16 5.22
CA ILE A 119 0.71 5.01 4.43
C ILE A 119 -0.51 5.56 5.19
N GLY A 120 -0.63 5.25 6.48
CA GLY A 120 -1.72 5.73 7.33
C GLY A 120 -1.65 7.23 7.57
N GLU A 121 -0.45 7.75 7.76
CA GLU A 121 -0.25 9.19 7.87
C GLU A 121 -0.62 9.94 6.59
N ALA A 122 -0.14 9.49 5.43
CA ALA A 122 -0.49 10.09 4.14
C ALA A 122 -2.00 10.04 3.87
N PHE A 123 -2.68 8.98 4.31
CA PHE A 123 -4.14 8.92 4.26
C PHE A 123 -4.78 9.99 5.15
N LEU A 124 -4.30 10.17 6.38
CA LEU A 124 -4.83 11.16 7.32
C LEU A 124 -4.62 12.60 6.82
N GLU A 125 -3.45 12.90 6.23
CA GLU A 125 -3.19 14.19 5.57
C GLU A 125 -4.25 14.50 4.50
N THR A 126 -4.62 13.51 3.69
CA THR A 126 -5.69 13.69 2.70
C THR A 126 -7.07 13.76 3.33
N ALA A 127 -7.34 12.92 4.34
CA ALA A 127 -8.66 12.79 4.93
C ALA A 127 -9.04 13.95 5.87
N ILE A 128 -8.06 14.60 6.49
CA ILE A 128 -8.23 15.65 7.50
C ILE A 128 -7.79 17.01 6.96
N ASP A 129 -6.64 17.07 6.30
CA ASP A 129 -5.97 18.32 5.95
C ASP A 129 -6.20 18.75 4.48
N ASP A 130 -7.04 18.00 3.72
CA ASP A 130 -7.34 18.20 2.29
C ASP A 130 -6.08 18.23 1.40
N VAL A 131 -5.01 17.55 1.84
CA VAL A 131 -3.79 17.36 1.05
C VAL A 131 -4.08 16.41 -0.11
N GLU A 132 -3.76 16.81 -1.33
CA GLU A 132 -3.86 15.93 -2.48
C GLU A 132 -2.95 14.71 -2.31
N TYR A 133 -3.53 13.51 -2.45
CA TYR A 133 -2.78 12.28 -2.31
C TYR A 133 -1.93 12.03 -3.56
N TRP A 134 -0.61 12.22 -3.44
CA TRP A 134 0.38 11.81 -4.44
C TRP A 134 1.05 10.50 -4.05
N VAL A 135 1.62 9.80 -5.04
CA VAL A 135 2.44 8.59 -4.80
C VAL A 135 3.55 8.88 -3.79
N ASP A 136 4.14 10.06 -3.88
CA ASP A 136 5.29 10.44 -3.05
C ASP A 136 4.90 10.69 -1.60
N ASN A 137 3.66 11.11 -1.28
CA ASN A 137 3.22 11.30 0.10
C ASN A 137 3.49 10.05 0.92
N ALA A 138 3.01 8.88 0.48
CA ALA A 138 3.22 7.64 1.21
C ALA A 138 4.66 7.11 1.14
N ASN A 139 5.53 7.64 0.28
CA ASN A 139 6.92 7.20 0.10
C ASN A 139 7.95 8.15 0.72
N ILE A 140 7.54 9.21 1.43
CA ILE A 140 8.46 10.09 2.16
C ILE A 140 9.28 9.23 3.14
N PRO A 141 10.61 9.14 2.95
CA PRO A 141 11.45 8.35 3.83
C PRO A 141 11.58 9.06 5.19
N PRO A 142 11.84 8.30 6.27
CA PRO A 142 12.25 8.90 7.53
C PRO A 142 13.57 9.66 7.36
N GLU A 143 13.77 10.73 8.14
CA GLU A 143 15.02 11.51 8.16
C GLU A 143 16.23 10.63 8.43
N ASP A 144 17.39 10.98 7.87
CA ASP A 144 18.63 10.25 8.10
C ASP A 144 18.99 10.25 9.59
N GLY A 145 19.38 9.07 10.11
CA GLY A 145 19.70 8.89 11.52
C GLY A 145 18.50 8.74 12.46
N THR A 146 17.26 8.81 11.97
CA THR A 146 16.05 8.53 12.76
C THR A 146 15.51 7.12 12.50
N PHE A 147 14.66 6.58 13.37
CA PHE A 147 14.05 5.26 13.18
C PHE A 147 15.10 4.15 12.98
N THR A 148 16.16 4.20 13.78
CA THR A 148 17.30 3.28 13.72
C THR A 148 17.11 2.06 14.59
N ILE A 149 16.09 2.08 15.45
CA ILE A 149 15.70 0.97 16.31
C ILE A 149 14.19 0.67 16.18
N GLY A 150 13.80 -0.56 16.47
CA GLY A 150 12.43 -1.04 16.35
C GLY A 150 11.45 -0.25 17.22
N GLU A 151 11.87 0.17 18.41
CA GLU A 151 11.05 0.94 19.35
C GLU A 151 10.65 2.32 18.82
N GLU A 152 11.54 3.01 18.09
CA GLU A 152 11.24 4.31 17.47
C GLU A 152 10.16 4.15 16.39
N ILE A 153 10.31 3.11 15.54
CA ILE A 153 9.35 2.83 14.47
C ILE A 153 8.01 2.40 15.07
N ALA A 154 8.02 1.55 16.09
CA ALA A 154 6.81 1.13 16.78
C ALA A 154 6.11 2.32 17.45
N GLY A 155 6.85 3.22 18.10
CA GLY A 155 6.31 4.45 18.70
C GLY A 155 5.67 5.38 17.68
N TYR A 156 6.27 5.58 16.50
CA TYR A 156 5.60 6.29 15.40
C TYR A 156 4.31 5.57 14.98
N GLY A 157 4.36 4.25 14.86
CA GLY A 157 3.18 3.43 14.60
C GLY A 157 2.05 3.67 15.60
N ASP A 158 2.36 3.81 16.90
CA ASP A 158 1.36 4.14 17.93
C ASP A 158 0.66 5.46 17.63
N THR A 159 1.44 6.51 17.33
CA THR A 159 0.87 7.83 17.01
C THR A 159 -0.06 7.79 15.79
N ILE A 160 0.26 7.00 14.76
CA ILE A 160 -0.57 6.87 13.57
C ILE A 160 -1.84 6.09 13.88
N ILE A 161 -1.75 5.02 14.67
CA ILE A 161 -2.92 4.23 15.07
C ILE A 161 -3.89 5.09 15.90
N GLU A 162 -3.39 5.84 16.88
CA GLU A 162 -4.21 6.75 17.69
C GLU A 162 -4.90 7.81 16.82
N ARG A 163 -4.19 8.37 15.84
CA ARG A 163 -4.77 9.34 14.89
C ARG A 163 -5.85 8.70 14.01
N LEU A 164 -5.66 7.47 13.54
CA LEU A 164 -6.66 6.73 12.77
C LEU A 164 -7.91 6.41 13.61
N GLU A 165 -7.73 5.98 14.86
CA GLU A 165 -8.82 5.71 15.80
C GLU A 165 -9.60 6.99 16.12
N SER A 166 -8.90 8.09 16.36
CA SER A 166 -9.48 9.41 16.61
C SER A 166 -10.25 9.93 15.40
N TRP A 167 -9.63 9.91 14.22
CA TRP A 167 -10.28 10.25 12.95
C TRP A 167 -11.54 9.44 12.74
N TRP A 168 -11.44 8.11 12.85
CA TRP A 168 -12.58 7.25 12.66
C TRP A 168 -13.67 7.53 13.68
N THR A 169 -13.35 7.78 14.94
CA THR A 169 -14.36 8.08 15.98
C THR A 169 -15.12 9.38 15.66
N GLN A 170 -14.39 10.42 15.25
CA GLN A 170 -14.93 11.76 15.02
C GLN A 170 -15.61 11.95 13.66
N LEU A 171 -15.35 11.07 12.68
CA LEU A 171 -15.93 11.17 11.34
C LEU A 171 -17.47 11.07 11.40
N GLU A 172 -18.19 12.12 11.01
CA GLU A 172 -19.66 12.11 11.04
C GLU A 172 -20.24 11.15 9.99
N ASP A 173 -19.80 11.29 8.73
CA ASP A 173 -20.21 10.42 7.63
C ASP A 173 -19.29 9.19 7.51
N LYS A 174 -19.71 8.09 8.13
CA LYS A 174 -19.01 6.79 8.09
C LYS A 174 -19.08 6.09 6.74
N SER A 175 -19.81 6.61 5.76
CA SER A 175 -19.91 5.99 4.42
C SER A 175 -18.61 6.15 3.62
N CYS A 176 -17.78 7.14 3.97
CA CYS A 176 -16.57 7.50 3.26
C CYS A 176 -16.80 7.82 1.76
N GLN A 177 -17.99 8.31 1.39
CA GLN A 177 -18.33 8.64 -0.01
C GLN A 177 -17.91 10.05 -0.43
N GLN A 178 -17.52 10.90 0.52
CA GLN A 178 -16.93 12.20 0.23
C GLN A 178 -15.72 12.06 -0.70
N LYS A 179 -15.59 13.01 -1.62
CA LYS A 179 -14.55 13.01 -2.64
C LYS A 179 -13.22 13.50 -2.06
N VAL A 180 -12.12 12.86 -2.42
CA VAL A 180 -10.75 13.25 -2.03
C VAL A 180 -9.91 13.53 -3.27
N LYS A 181 -8.97 14.46 -3.17
CA LYS A 181 -8.06 14.79 -4.27
C LYS A 181 -6.92 13.78 -4.31
N THR A 182 -6.68 13.20 -5.48
CA THR A 182 -5.56 12.28 -5.71
C THR A 182 -4.95 12.57 -7.07
N PHE A 183 -3.67 12.22 -7.26
CA PHE A 183 -3.01 12.38 -8.56
C PHE A 183 -3.66 11.56 -9.70
N TYR A 184 -4.53 10.60 -9.37
CA TYR A 184 -5.26 9.74 -10.29
C TYR A 184 -6.76 10.08 -10.38
N GLY A 185 -7.17 11.27 -9.92
CA GLY A 185 -8.53 11.79 -10.01
C GLY A 185 -9.16 12.11 -8.66
N THR A 186 -10.49 12.19 -8.61
CA THR A 186 -11.24 12.54 -7.40
C THR A 186 -12.16 11.39 -6.94
N PRO A 187 -11.60 10.27 -6.47
CA PRO A 187 -12.38 9.11 -6.03
C PRO A 187 -13.14 9.38 -4.71
N PRO A 188 -14.12 8.54 -4.35
CA PRO A 188 -14.62 8.53 -2.97
C PRO A 188 -13.49 8.14 -2.01
N MET A 189 -13.49 8.72 -0.81
CA MET A 189 -12.50 8.44 0.24
C MET A 189 -12.41 6.94 0.54
N HIS A 190 -13.53 6.22 0.45
CA HIS A 190 -13.61 4.77 0.66
C HIS A 190 -12.62 3.99 -0.22
N GLN A 191 -12.41 4.41 -1.47
CA GLN A 191 -11.46 3.78 -2.38
C GLN A 191 -10.01 3.97 -1.91
N LEU A 192 -9.64 5.20 -1.51
CA LEU A 192 -8.31 5.47 -0.95
C LEU A 192 -8.11 4.75 0.39
N PHE A 193 -9.18 4.65 1.19
CA PHE A 193 -9.18 4.00 2.49
C PHE A 193 -8.94 2.49 2.38
N GLU A 194 -9.66 1.81 1.49
CA GLU A 194 -9.42 0.40 1.18
C GLU A 194 -7.99 0.20 0.67
N ARG A 195 -7.55 1.07 -0.25
CA ARG A 195 -6.19 1.03 -0.80
C ARG A 195 -5.13 1.09 0.28
N SER A 196 -5.21 2.09 1.16
CA SER A 196 -4.25 2.26 2.24
C SER A 196 -4.25 1.06 3.21
N THR A 197 -5.43 0.50 3.49
CA THR A 197 -5.57 -0.69 4.33
C THR A 197 -4.84 -1.91 3.75
N TRP A 198 -5.12 -2.29 2.49
CA TRP A 198 -4.48 -3.47 1.91
C TRP A 198 -3.00 -3.23 1.58
N HIS A 199 -2.59 -1.99 1.31
CA HIS A 199 -1.19 -1.62 1.09
C HIS A 199 -0.35 -1.81 2.36
N SER A 200 -0.79 -1.32 3.52
CA SER A 200 -0.14 -1.60 4.80
C SER A 200 -0.14 -3.11 5.10
N ALA A 201 -1.23 -3.82 4.80
CA ALA A 201 -1.34 -5.26 5.01
C ALA A 201 -0.34 -6.06 4.15
N GLN A 202 -0.16 -5.69 2.89
CA GLN A 202 0.83 -6.31 2.01
C GLN A 202 2.25 -6.14 2.54
N HIS A 203 2.61 -4.93 2.98
CA HIS A 203 3.93 -4.70 3.56
C HIS A 203 4.12 -5.39 4.92
N THR A 204 3.04 -5.58 5.67
CA THR A 204 3.07 -6.39 6.90
C THR A 204 3.30 -7.88 6.59
N ARG A 205 2.72 -8.41 5.50
CA ARG A 205 3.04 -9.77 5.00
C ARG A 205 4.51 -9.89 4.58
N GLN A 206 5.06 -8.85 3.95
CA GLN A 206 6.48 -8.81 3.57
C GLN A 206 7.38 -8.85 4.80
N LEU A 207 6.99 -8.13 5.85
CA LEU A 207 7.71 -8.13 7.12
C LEU A 207 7.68 -9.50 7.82
N ILE A 208 6.56 -10.24 7.74
CA ILE A 208 6.49 -11.64 8.18
C ILE A 208 7.54 -12.49 7.46
N ALA A 209 7.66 -12.39 6.14
CA ALA A 209 8.67 -13.14 5.40
C ALA A 209 10.10 -12.71 5.73
N VAL A 210 10.32 -11.43 6.06
CA VAL A 210 11.61 -10.95 6.56
C VAL A 210 11.96 -11.64 7.89
N LEU A 211 11.01 -11.77 8.82
CA LEU A 211 11.20 -12.50 10.09
C LEU A 211 11.50 -13.99 9.86
N GLU A 212 10.77 -14.65 8.97
CA GLU A 212 10.99 -16.06 8.64
C GLU A 212 12.37 -16.30 8.01
N ARG A 213 12.77 -15.44 7.06
CA ARG A 213 14.09 -15.49 6.40
C ARG A 213 15.23 -15.52 7.40
N ILE A 214 15.05 -14.87 8.55
CA ILE A 214 16.09 -14.65 9.56
C ILE A 214 15.90 -15.56 10.79
N GLY A 215 15.00 -16.55 10.69
CA GLY A 215 14.78 -17.57 11.71
C GLY A 215 13.93 -17.13 12.90
N ILE A 216 13.10 -16.10 12.76
CA ILE A 216 12.23 -15.58 13.83
C ILE A 216 10.78 -15.89 13.49
N GLU A 217 10.06 -16.57 14.40
CA GLU A 217 8.62 -16.80 14.24
C GLU A 217 7.83 -15.52 14.58
N PRO A 218 6.97 -14.99 13.69
CA PRO A 218 6.16 -13.80 13.96
C PRO A 218 5.19 -13.98 15.14
N HIS A 219 5.28 -13.10 16.12
CA HIS A 219 4.44 -13.12 17.31
C HIS A 219 3.03 -12.59 17.01
N GLY A 220 2.01 -13.45 17.15
CA GLY A 220 0.64 -13.11 16.76
C GLY A 220 0.56 -12.88 15.26
N ARG A 221 0.98 -13.88 14.49
CA ARG A 221 0.95 -13.93 13.02
C ARG A 221 -0.45 -13.59 12.49
N LEU A 222 -0.52 -12.67 11.51
CA LEU A 222 -1.76 -12.38 10.77
C LEU A 222 -2.22 -13.63 10.03
N THR A 223 -3.47 -13.96 10.19
CA THR A 223 -4.14 -15.11 9.58
C THR A 223 -4.83 -14.73 8.27
N ALA A 224 -5.31 -15.74 7.55
CA ALA A 224 -6.15 -15.50 6.37
C ALA A 224 -7.45 -14.75 6.72
N GLU A 225 -8.00 -14.95 7.93
CA GLU A 225 -9.22 -14.27 8.38
C GLU A 225 -8.97 -12.78 8.65
N ASP A 226 -7.83 -12.44 9.24
CA ASP A 226 -7.42 -11.05 9.46
C ASP A 226 -7.39 -10.26 8.16
N LEU A 227 -6.96 -10.91 7.08
CA LEU A 227 -6.76 -10.33 5.75
C LEU A 227 -7.95 -10.53 4.79
N ALA A 228 -8.95 -11.33 5.18
CA ALA A 228 -10.07 -11.69 4.31
C ALA A 228 -10.82 -10.46 3.79
N GLY A 229 -11.12 -10.47 2.49
CA GLY A 229 -11.84 -9.39 1.79
C GLY A 229 -10.95 -8.24 1.32
N LEU A 230 -9.70 -8.12 1.79
CA LEU A 230 -8.76 -7.14 1.24
C LEU A 230 -8.28 -7.60 -0.15
N PRO A 231 -8.18 -6.70 -1.15
CA PRO A 231 -7.79 -7.06 -2.52
C PRO A 231 -6.26 -7.24 -2.66
N LEU A 232 -5.67 -8.06 -1.78
CA LEU A 232 -4.24 -8.36 -1.75
C LEU A 232 -3.78 -9.14 -2.99
N PRO A 233 -2.56 -8.90 -3.48
CA PRO A 233 -1.94 -9.78 -4.47
C PRO A 233 -1.64 -11.16 -3.87
N GLU A 234 -1.62 -12.19 -4.71
CA GLU A 234 -1.16 -13.52 -4.30
C GLU A 234 0.33 -13.48 -3.99
N GLY A 235 1.12 -12.89 -4.89
CA GLY A 235 2.56 -12.76 -4.73
C GLY A 235 2.95 -11.73 -3.66
N LEU A 236 4.06 -12.00 -2.99
CA LEU A 236 4.52 -11.20 -1.86
C LEU A 236 5.36 -9.99 -2.28
N TRP A 237 6.24 -10.18 -3.27
CA TRP A 237 7.24 -9.21 -3.75
C TRP A 237 6.99 -8.79 -5.20
N GLU A 238 5.74 -8.87 -5.61
CA GLU A 238 5.20 -8.51 -6.93
C GLU A 238 5.12 -6.99 -7.15
#